data_AF-A0A7V9FAJ3-F1
#
_entry.id   AF-A0A7V9FAJ3-F1
#
_cell.length_a   1.000
_cell.length_b   1.000
_cell.length_c   1.000
_cell.angle_alpha   90.00
_cell.angle_beta   90.00
_cell.angle_gamma   90.00
#
_symmetry.space_group_name_H-M   'P 1'
#
loop_
_entity.id
_entity.type
_entity.pdbx_description
1 polymer ?
#
loop_
_entity_poly.entity_id
_entity_poly.type
_entity_poly.pdbx_seq_one_letter_code
_entity_poly.pdbx_strand_id
1 'polypeptide(L)' 'AYRAGLLAGILHDLPLDVAGRIGSVAATYVVESKGTQSHQYTRDEFSKRFAETFPDYAESAAKVFVKR' A
#
# COMPACT_ATOMS: atom_id res chain seq x y z
N ALA A 1 -0.82 8.26 -6.18
CA ALA A 1 -0.37 7.14 -5.33
C ALA A 1 -0.89 5.77 -5.78
N TYR A 2 -2.16 5.59 -6.17
CA TYR A 2 -2.70 4.26 -6.56
C TYR A 2 -1.78 3.46 -7.51
N ARG A 3 -1.44 4.03 -8.67
CA ARG A 3 -0.59 3.37 -9.66
C ARG A 3 0.80 3.01 -9.10
N ALA A 4 1.36 3.87 -8.25
CA ALA A 4 2.65 3.58 -7.61
C ALA A 4 2.54 2.37 -6.67
N GLY A 5 1.48 2.29 -5.86
CA GLY A 5 1.23 1.12 -5.01
C GLY A 5 0.95 -0.16 -5.80
N LEU A 6 0.18 -0.07 -6.89
CA LEU A 6 -0.07 -1.19 -7.81
C LEU A 6 1.24 -1.69 -8.42
N LEU A 7 2.06 -0.79 -8.98
CA LEU A 7 3.35 -1.14 -9.57
C LEU A 7 4.30 -1.72 -8.51
N ALA A 8 4.29 -1.19 -7.29
CA ALA A 8 5.07 -1.75 -6.19
C ALA A 8 4.66 -3.20 -5.91
N GLY A 9 3.37 -3.49 -5.82
CA GLY A 9 2.89 -4.87 -5.64
C GLY A 9 3.32 -5.81 -6.77
N ILE A 10 3.22 -5.35 -8.03
CA ILE A 10 3.66 -6.12 -9.21
C ILE A 10 5.17 -6.38 -9.18
N LEU A 11 5.97 -5.37 -8.82
CA LEU A 11 7.42 -5.51 -8.69
C LEU A 11 7.83 -6.46 -7.55
N HIS A 12 6.93 -6.77 -6.62
CA HIS A 12 7.17 -7.75 -5.56
C HIS A 12 6.46 -9.09 -5.82
N ASP A 13 6.13 -9.39 -7.08
CA ASP A 13 5.52 -10.64 -7.53
C ASP A 13 4.22 -10.99 -6.78
N LEU A 14 3.49 -9.96 -6.31
CA LEU A 14 2.22 -10.16 -5.63
C LEU A 14 1.09 -10.38 -6.64
N PRO A 15 0.06 -11.19 -6.29
CA PRO A 15 -1.17 -11.29 -7.06
C PRO A 15 -1.78 -9.91 -7.37
N LEU A 16 -2.37 -9.76 -8.56
CA LEU A 16 -2.92 -8.47 -9.02
C LEU A 16 -3.99 -7.90 -8.08
N ASP A 17 -4.79 -8.76 -7.47
CA ASP A 17 -5.82 -8.37 -6.51
C ASP A 17 -5.21 -7.80 -5.23
N VAL A 18 -4.08 -8.36 -4.76
CA VAL A 18 -3.29 -7.82 -3.64
C VAL A 18 -2.63 -6.50 -4.02
N ALA A 19 -2.02 -6.42 -5.20
CA ALA A 19 -1.38 -5.20 -5.69
C ALA A 19 -2.39 -4.03 -5.84
N GLY A 20 -3.62 -4.32 -6.28
CA GLY A 20 -4.71 -3.35 -6.31
C GLY A 20 -5.09 -2.83 -4.92
N ARG A 21 -5.14 -3.71 -3.90
CA ARG A 21 -5.39 -3.32 -2.50
C ARG A 21 -4.28 -2.40 -1.96
N ILE A 22 -3.02 -2.71 -2.27
CA ILE A 22 -1.88 -1.85 -1.89
C ILE A 22 -2.02 -0.47 -2.54
N GLY A 23 -2.37 -0.44 -3.82
CA GLY A 23 -2.69 0.81 -4.53
C GLY A 23 -3.83 1.58 -3.86
N SER A 24 -4.88 0.90 -3.42
CA SER A 24 -6.04 1.52 -2.75
C SER A 24 -5.62 2.24 -1.47
N VAL A 25 -4.91 1.56 -0.55
CA VAL A 25 -4.43 2.17 0.70
C VAL A 25 -3.47 3.34 0.43
N ALA A 26 -2.57 3.21 -0.55
CA ALA A 26 -1.66 4.29 -0.93
C ALA A 26 -2.42 5.52 -1.45
N ALA A 27 -3.53 5.34 -2.17
CA ALA A 27 -4.37 6.43 -2.65
C ALA A 27 -5.08 7.17 -1.50
N THR A 28 -5.50 6.45 -0.46
CA THR A 28 -6.15 7.02 0.73
C THR A 28 -5.28 8.09 1.40
N TYR A 29 -3.98 7.85 1.54
CA TYR A 29 -3.05 8.85 2.11
C TYR A 29 -2.99 10.16 1.31
N VAL A 30 -3.15 10.11 -0.02
CA VAL A 30 -3.17 11.31 -0.86
C VAL A 30 -4.46 12.08 -0.67
N VAL A 31 -5.61 11.42 -0.63
CA VAL A 31 -6.91 12.10 -0.51
C VAL A 31 -7.15 12.70 0.88
N GLU A 32 -6.51 12.14 1.91
CA GLU A 32 -6.56 12.66 3.29
C GLU A 32 -5.61 13.85 3.53
N SER A 33 -4.69 14.12 2.59
CA SER A 33 -3.68 15.16 2.73
C SER A 33 -3.89 16.29 1.73
N LYS A 34 -3.65 17.54 2.15
CA LYS A 34 -3.68 18.68 1.22
C LYS A 34 -2.42 18.67 0.35
N GLY A 35 -2.58 18.32 -0.93
CA GLY A 35 -1.49 18.27 -1.91
C GLY A 35 -1.20 16.84 -2.38
N THR A 36 -0.67 16.70 -3.60
CA THR A 36 -0.54 15.39 -4.27
C THR A 36 0.59 14.51 -3.72
N GLN A 37 1.59 15.13 -3.06
CA GLN A 37 2.82 14.47 -2.59
C GLN A 37 3.20 14.86 -1.15
N SER A 38 2.32 15.55 -0.42
CA SER A 38 2.58 16.01 0.95
C SER A 38 2.30 14.95 2.03
N HIS A 39 1.66 13.85 1.66
CA HIS A 39 1.34 12.75 2.57
C HIS A 39 2.61 12.03 3.02
N GLN A 40 2.64 11.63 4.29
CA GLN A 40 3.72 10.83 4.86
C GLN A 40 3.13 9.70 5.70
N TYR A 41 3.80 8.57 5.66
CA TYR A 41 3.53 7.42 6.51
C TYR A 41 4.80 6.59 6.63
N THR A 42 4.93 5.93 7.77
CA THR A 42 5.92 4.89 8.01
C THR A 42 5.44 3.55 7.43
N ARG A 43 6.35 2.59 7.32
CA ARG A 43 6.02 1.23 6.87
C ARG A 43 5.01 0.56 7.81
N ASP A 44 5.17 0.76 9.12
CA ASP A 44 4.30 0.18 10.13
C ASP A 44 2.89 0.79 10.09
N GLU A 45 2.77 2.11 9.92
CA GLU A 45 1.48 2.78 9.72
C GLU A 45 0.77 2.28 8.45
N PHE A 46 1.51 2.10 7.36
CA PHE A 46 0.95 1.56 6.12
C PHE A 46 0.47 0.12 6.31
N SER A 47 1.31 -0.76 6.86
CA SER A 47 0.98 -2.16 7.10
C SER A 47 -0.20 -2.31 8.05
N LYS A 48 -0.24 -1.52 9.13
CA LYS A 48 -1.36 -1.50 10.08
C LYS A 48 -2.67 -1.13 9.38
N ARG A 49 -2.70 0.01 8.67
CA ARG A 49 -3.90 0.45 7.95
C ARG A 49 -4.34 -0.56 6.89
N PHE A 50 -3.39 -1.18 6.20
CA PHE A 50 -3.69 -2.24 5.23
C PHE A 50 -4.35 -3.44 5.90
N ALA A 51 -3.82 -3.92 7.02
CA ALA A 51 -4.39 -5.03 7.77
C ALA A 51 -5.78 -4.70 8.33
N GLU A 52 -6.01 -3.47 8.80
CA GLU A 52 -7.32 -3.01 9.27
C GLU A 52 -8.35 -2.93 8.12
N THR A 53 -7.90 -2.58 6.91
CA THR A 53 -8.79 -2.44 5.73
C THR A 53 -9.04 -3.78 5.03
N PHE A 54 -8.04 -4.66 4.99
CA PHE A 54 -8.08 -5.97 4.33
C PHE A 54 -7.53 -7.08 5.24
N PRO A 55 -8.28 -7.49 6.28
CA PRO A 55 -7.79 -8.44 7.30
C PRO A 55 -7.35 -9.78 6.72
N ASP A 56 -8.07 -10.32 5.75
CA ASP A 56 -7.76 -11.59 5.09
C ASP A 56 -6.43 -11.58 4.30
N TYR A 57 -5.84 -10.40 4.10
CA TYR A 57 -4.63 -10.18 3.32
C TYR A 57 -3.51 -9.52 4.13
N ALA A 58 -3.64 -9.38 5.45
CA ALA A 58 -2.77 -8.55 6.31
C ALA A 58 -1.26 -8.75 6.08
N GLU A 59 -0.82 -10.01 5.90
CA GLU A 59 0.59 -10.38 5.68
C GLU A 59 1.16 -9.94 4.31
N SER A 60 0.31 -9.46 3.41
CA SER A 60 0.69 -9.21 2.02
C SER A 60 1.39 -7.86 1.83
N ALA A 61 0.98 -6.83 2.56
CA ALA A 61 1.55 -5.49 2.40
C ALA A 61 3.00 -5.40 2.92
N ALA A 62 3.34 -6.17 3.96
CA ALA A 62 4.69 -6.20 4.51
C ALA A 62 5.74 -6.61 3.47
N LYS A 63 5.37 -7.46 2.50
CA LYS A 63 6.25 -7.98 1.45
C LYS A 63 6.76 -6.89 0.50
N VAL A 64 6.03 -5.78 0.35
CA VAL A 64 6.44 -4.63 -0.48
C VAL A 64 7.60 -3.84 0.17
N PHE A 65 7.85 -4.02 1.47
CA PHE A 65 8.85 -3.26 2.19
C PHE A 65 10.14 -4.05 2.50
N VAL A 66 10.21 -5.32 2.10
CA VAL A 66 11.40 -6.17 2.24
C VAL A 66 12.36 -5.89 1.09
N LYS A 67 13.67 -5.75 1.38
CA LYS A 67 14.70 -5.62 0.34
C LYS A 67 14.78 -6.91 -0.48
N ARG A 68 14.85 -6.76 -1.81
CA ARG A 68 15.20 -7.85 -2.74
C ARG A 68 16.60 -8.40 -2.45
#